data_AF-A0A661DWU2-F1
#
_entry.id   AF-A0A661DWU2-F1
#
_cell.length_a   1.000
_cell.length_b   1.000
_cell.length_c   1.000
_cell.angle_alpha   90.00
_cell.angle_beta   90.00
_cell.angle_gamma   90.00
#
_symmetry.space_group_name_H-M   'P 1'
#
loop_
_entity.id
_entity.type
_entity.pdbx_description
1 polymer ?
#
loop_
_entity_poly.entity_id
_entity_poly.type
_entity_poly.pdbx_seq_one_letter_code
_entity_poly.pdbx_strand_id
1 'polypeptide(L)'
;MFIFAVMLTRKEMRDKGPQVNKNWLISAILAILTFGGLAFILSKWDRFSSTATAAPVSGDTLTMLGKALVSPDAFVLPFEVASILLLAALVGSVYLATSNKE
;
A
#
# COMPACT_ATOMS: atom_id res chain seq x y z
N MET A 1 -9.82 10.72 -4.21
CA MET A 1 -10.08 9.90 -5.42
C MET A 1 -11.03 8.74 -5.15
N PHE A 2 -10.80 7.89 -4.15
CA PHE A 2 -11.65 6.71 -3.89
C PHE A 2 -13.16 7.01 -3.74
N ILE A 3 -13.54 8.07 -3.02
CA ILE A 3 -14.97 8.44 -2.85
C ILE A 3 -15.63 8.77 -4.20
N PHE A 4 -14.97 9.57 -5.07
CA PHE A 4 -15.47 9.90 -6.41
C PHE A 4 -15.58 8.66 -7.30
N ALA A 5 -14.57 7.79 -7.28
CA ALA A 5 -14.60 6.54 -8.03
C ALA A 5 -15.80 5.67 -7.63
N VAL A 6 -16.00 5.46 -6.32
CA VAL A 6 -17.13 4.66 -5.82
C VAL A 6 -18.48 5.29 -6.18
N MET A 7 -18.63 6.62 -6.11
CA MET A 7 -19.88 7.30 -6.51
C MET A 7 -20.21 7.08 -8.00
N LEU A 8 -19.20 7.14 -8.88
CA LEU A 8 -19.37 6.95 -10.32
C LEU A 8 -19.67 5.49 -10.70
N THR A 9 -19.10 4.51 -9.99
CA THR A 9 -19.31 3.06 -10.28
C THR A 9 -20.46 2.44 -9.48
N ARG A 10 -21.08 3.18 -8.54
CA ARG A 10 -22.11 2.66 -7.61
C ARG A 10 -23.29 2.00 -8.31
N LYS A 11 -23.76 2.56 -9.43
CA LYS A 11 -24.95 2.06 -10.15
C LYS A 11 -24.69 0.65 -10.71
N GLU A 12 -23.51 0.40 -11.27
CA GLU A 12 -23.09 -0.88 -11.86
C GLU A 12 -22.88 -2.01 -10.85
N MET A 13 -22.60 -1.67 -9.58
CA MET A 13 -22.30 -2.64 -8.51
C MET A 13 -23.54 -3.10 -7.75
N ARG A 14 -24.65 -2.36 -7.82
CA ARG A 14 -25.84 -2.63 -7.01
C ARG A 14 -26.77 -3.70 -7.61
N ASP A 15 -26.60 -4.03 -8.89
CA ASP A 15 -27.47 -4.92 -9.64
C ASP A 15 -26.91 -6.36 -9.83
N LYS A 16 -25.81 -6.72 -9.17
CA LYS A 16 -25.15 -8.03 -9.34
C LYS A 16 -25.18 -8.89 -8.07
N GLY A 17 -26.19 -9.77 -7.99
CA GLY A 17 -26.16 -11.03 -7.24
C GLY A 17 -25.98 -10.95 -5.71
N PRO A 18 -25.83 -12.12 -5.04
CA PRO A 18 -25.64 -12.18 -3.59
C PRO A 18 -24.39 -11.43 -3.15
N GLN A 19 -24.55 -10.51 -2.19
CA GLN A 19 -23.48 -9.63 -1.69
C GLN A 19 -22.40 -10.39 -0.89
N VAL A 20 -22.62 -11.67 -0.57
CA VAL A 20 -21.71 -12.53 0.17
C VAL A 20 -21.30 -13.73 -0.66
N ASN A 21 -20.00 -14.04 -0.70
CA ASN A 21 -19.51 -15.22 -1.38
C ASN A 21 -19.86 -16.49 -0.59
N LYS A 22 -20.14 -17.59 -1.28
CA LYS A 22 -20.44 -18.89 -0.65
C LYS A 22 -19.27 -19.42 0.20
N ASN A 23 -18.06 -18.95 -0.07
CA ASN A 23 -16.82 -19.37 0.58
C ASN A 23 -16.36 -18.42 1.71
N TRP A 24 -17.24 -17.55 2.22
CA TRP A 24 -16.88 -16.54 3.24
C TRP A 24 -16.20 -17.16 4.47
N LEU A 25 -16.64 -18.35 4.88
CA LEU A 25 -16.05 -19.07 6.00
C LEU A 25 -14.57 -19.42 5.76
N ILE A 26 -14.22 -19.83 4.54
CA ILE A 26 -12.83 -20.15 4.16
C ILE A 26 -11.98 -18.86 4.18
N SER A 27 -12.51 -17.76 3.64
CA SER A 27 -11.84 -16.46 3.69
C SER A 27 -11.60 -15.98 5.13
N ALA A 28 -12.59 -16.16 6.01
CA ALA A 28 -12.47 -15.82 7.43
C ALA A 28 -11.40 -16.68 8.14
N ILE A 29 -11.39 -17.99 7.89
CA ILE A 29 -10.35 -18.89 8.44
C ILE A 29 -8.97 -18.45 7.96
N LEU A 30 -8.80 -18.16 6.66
CA LEU A 30 -7.52 -17.73 6.11
C LEU A 30 -7.04 -16.39 6.69
N ALA A 31 -7.97 -15.45 6.91
CA ALA A 31 -7.67 -14.18 7.56
C ALA A 31 -7.19 -14.38 9.01
N ILE A 32 -7.89 -15.22 9.78
CA ILE A 32 -7.49 -15.57 11.15
C ILE A 32 -6.13 -16.28 11.16
N LEU A 33 -5.90 -17.21 10.23
CA LEU A 33 -4.64 -17.95 10.14
C LEU A 33 -3.47 -17.02 9.79
N THR A 34 -3.66 -16.12 8.82
CA THR A 34 -2.64 -15.14 8.42
C THR A 34 -2.34 -14.18 9.56
N PHE A 35 -3.38 -13.60 10.16
CA PHE A 35 -3.23 -12.65 11.26
C PHE A 35 -2.61 -13.32 12.49
N GLY A 36 -3.14 -14.48 12.89
CA GLY A 36 -2.64 -15.25 14.03
C GLY A 36 -1.21 -15.73 13.80
N GLY A 37 -0.86 -16.16 12.58
CA GLY A 37 0.50 -16.54 12.21
C GLY A 37 1.47 -15.37 12.31
N LEU A 38 1.11 -14.21 11.76
CA LEU A 38 1.91 -12.99 11.89
C LEU A 38 2.07 -12.57 13.36
N ALA A 39 0.98 -12.56 14.13
CA ALA A 39 1.01 -12.22 15.55
C ALA A 39 1.88 -13.19 16.36
N PHE A 40 1.82 -14.50 16.06
CA PHE A 40 2.65 -15.51 16.70
C PHE A 40 4.13 -15.34 16.39
N ILE A 41 4.48 -15.08 15.13
CA ILE A 41 5.85 -14.82 14.70
C ILE A 41 6.38 -13.56 15.40
N LEU A 42 5.61 -12.49 15.38
CA LEU A 42 5.96 -11.22 16.03
C LEU A 42 6.11 -11.37 17.54
N SER A 43 5.23 -12.14 18.20
CA SER A 43 5.30 -12.35 19.66
C SER A 43 6.54 -13.12 20.10
N LYS A 44 7.17 -13.90 19.20
CA LYS A 44 8.45 -14.59 19.44
C LYS A 44 9.67 -13.70 19.21
N TRP A 45 9.49 -12.51 18.66
CA TRP A 45 10.59 -11.59 18.46
C TRP A 45 10.81 -10.78 19.75
N ASP A 46 11.97 -10.96 20.39
CA ASP A 46 12.32 -10.31 21.66
C ASP A 46 12.19 -8.78 21.65
N ARG A 47 12.26 -8.15 20.47
CA ARG A 47 12.16 -6.70 20.32
C ARG A 47 10.74 -6.19 20.04
N PHE A 48 9.76 -7.09 19.90
CA PHE A 48 8.35 -6.75 19.65
C PHE A 48 7.71 -5.99 20.83
N SER A 49 8.09 -6.34 22.06
CA SER A 49 7.63 -5.66 23.28
C SER A 49 8.53 -4.50 23.73
N SER A 50 9.66 -4.28 23.05
CA SER A 50 10.57 -3.19 23.38
C SER A 50 9.94 -1.86 22.94
N THR A 51 9.62 -0.99 23.89
CA THR A 51 9.32 0.41 23.58
C THR A 51 10.54 1.01 22.91
N ALA A 52 10.39 1.45 21.66
CA ALA A 52 11.46 2.15 20.97
C ALA A 52 11.74 3.45 21.74
N THR A 53 12.94 3.56 22.31
CA THR A 53 13.43 4.84 22.82
C THR A 53 13.39 5.81 21.65
N ALA A 54 12.62 6.88 21.76
CA ALA A 54 12.57 7.91 20.73
C ALA A 54 14.01 8.32 20.42
N ALA A 55 14.47 8.07 19.19
CA ALA A 55 15.77 8.54 18.78
C ALA A 55 15.77 10.06 19.00
N PRO A 56 16.79 10.65 19.63
CA PRO A 56 16.86 12.09 19.78
C PRO A 56 16.82 12.69 18.38
N VAL A 57 15.68 13.28 18.02
CA VAL A 57 15.48 13.93 16.72
C VAL A 57 16.16 15.30 16.81
N SER A 58 17.48 15.29 16.91
CA SER A 58 18.29 16.49 17.01
C SER A 58 18.81 16.85 15.63
N GLY A 59 18.11 17.72 14.90
CA GLY A 59 18.58 18.33 13.66
C GLY A 59 17.53 18.57 12.59
N ASP A 60 17.99 19.12 11.47
CA ASP A 60 17.21 19.37 10.24
C ASP A 60 16.93 18.05 9.50
N THR A 61 15.91 17.33 9.98
CA THR A 61 15.50 16.01 9.47
C THR A 61 15.06 16.04 8.01
N LEU A 62 14.49 17.16 7.54
CA LEU A 62 14.07 17.30 6.15
C LEU A 62 15.27 17.32 5.22
N THR A 63 16.31 18.09 5.57
CA THR A 63 17.56 18.11 4.79
C THR A 63 18.27 16.77 4.83
N MET A 64 18.27 16.08 5.98
CA MET A 64 18.85 14.73 6.07
C MET A 64 18.09 13.72 5.20
N LEU A 65 16.75 13.75 5.19
CA LEU A 65 15.94 12.89 4.35
C LEU A 65 16.18 13.18 2.87
N GLY A 66 16.20 14.46 2.48
CA GLY A 66 16.50 14.87 1.10
C GLY A 66 17.86 14.37 0.62
N LYS A 67 18.90 14.49 1.46
CA LYS A 67 20.24 13.94 1.17
C LYS A 67 20.22 12.41 1.02
N ALA A 68 19.49 11.71 1.88
CA ALA A 68 19.39 10.25 1.82
C ALA A 68 18.67 9.76 0.55
N LEU A 69 17.67 10.51 0.06
CA LEU A 69 16.92 10.19 -1.16
C LEU A 69 17.72 10.39 -2.45
N VAL A 70 18.67 11.33 -2.46
CA VAL A 70 19.48 11.65 -3.66
C VAL A 70 20.91 11.09 -3.60
N SER A 71 21.33 10.52 -2.46
CA SER A 71 22.68 9.98 -2.29
C SER A 71 22.86 8.65 -3.04
N PRO A 72 23.96 8.48 -3.82
CA PRO A 72 24.32 7.23 -4.49
C PRO A 72 24.45 6.03 -3.55
N ASP A 73 24.95 6.26 -2.34
CA ASP A 73 25.21 5.20 -1.34
C ASP A 73 23.98 4.87 -0.49
N ALA A 74 22.84 5.54 -0.73
CA ALA A 74 21.61 5.36 0.02
C ALA A 74 20.41 5.02 -0.89
N PHE A 75 19.40 5.90 -0.98
CA PHE A 75 18.10 5.57 -1.56
C PHE A 75 17.87 6.11 -2.98
N VAL A 76 18.91 6.56 -3.69
CA VAL A 76 18.73 7.12 -5.04
C VAL A 76 18.13 6.12 -6.04
N LEU A 77 18.55 4.85 -5.97
CA LEU A 77 18.04 3.81 -6.87
C LEU A 77 16.56 3.50 -6.65
N PRO A 78 16.08 3.15 -5.43
CA PRO A 78 14.67 2.92 -5.21
C PRO A 78 13.81 4.17 -5.43
N PHE A 79 14.34 5.38 -5.20
CA PHE A 79 13.66 6.64 -5.50
C PHE A 79 13.42 6.82 -7.01
N GLU A 80 14.42 6.54 -7.83
CA GLU A 80 14.29 6.61 -9.29
C GLU A 80 13.29 5.57 -9.82
N VAL A 81 13.36 4.33 -9.31
CA VAL A 81 12.40 3.28 -9.68
C VAL A 81 10.97 3.68 -9.32
N ALA A 82 10.74 4.25 -8.14
CA ALA A 82 9.42 4.75 -7.76
C ALA A 82 8.94 5.88 -8.70
N SER A 83 9.84 6.76 -9.13
CA SER A 83 9.53 7.87 -10.04
C SER A 83 9.14 7.38 -11.45
N ILE A 84 9.87 6.39 -11.98
CA ILE A 84 9.52 5.74 -13.24
C ILE A 84 8.20 4.96 -13.11
N LEU A 85 7.97 4.25 -12.00
CA LEU A 85 6.70 3.56 -11.74
C LEU A 85 5.52 4.54 -11.67
N LEU A 86 5.72 5.72 -11.08
CA LEU A 86 4.72 6.80 -11.07
C LEU A 86 4.42 7.32 -12.48
N LEU A 87 5.46 7.55 -13.30
CA LEU A 87 5.30 7.96 -14.69
C LEU A 87 4.58 6.87 -15.51
N ALA A 88 4.98 5.61 -15.36
CA ALA A 88 4.34 4.47 -16.01
C ALA A 88 2.87 4.32 -15.59
N ALA A 89 2.55 4.50 -14.31
CA ALA A 89 1.19 4.47 -13.81
C ALA A 89 0.33 5.61 -14.40
N LEU A 90 0.88 6.81 -14.55
CA LEU A 90 0.20 7.93 -15.20
C LEU A 90 -0.10 7.61 -16.66
N VAL A 91 0.91 7.17 -17.42
CA VAL A 91 0.74 6.79 -18.83
C VAL A 91 -0.30 5.67 -18.97
N GLY A 92 -0.22 4.63 -18.14
CA GLY A 92 -1.18 3.52 -18.12
C GLY A 92 -2.61 3.97 -17.82
N SER A 93 -2.79 4.92 -16.89
CA SER A 93 -4.11 5.47 -16.57
C SER A 93 -4.71 6.28 -17.73
N VAL A 94 -3.88 7.07 -18.43
CA VAL A 94 -4.32 7.87 -19.59
C VAL A 94 -4.68 6.94 -20.75
N TYR A 95 -3.83 5.95 -21.05
CA TYR A 95 -4.09 4.97 -22.10
C TYR A 95 -5.41 4.24 -21.88
N LEU A 96 -5.65 3.73 -20.66
CA LEU A 96 -6.90 3.07 -20.29
C LEU A 96 -8.11 3.99 -20.48
N ALA A 97 -8.02 5.25 -20.06
CA ALA A 97 -9.09 6.23 -20.24
C ALA A 97 -9.39 6.52 -21.72
N THR A 98 -8.38 6.50 -22.59
CA THR A 98 -8.54 6.75 -24.04
C THR A 98 -8.99 5.53 -24.84
N SER A 99 -8.71 4.31 -24.36
CA SER A 99 -8.99 3.05 -25.08
C SER A 99 -10.49 2.71 -25.18
N ASN A 100 -11.35 3.38 -24.41
CA ASN A 100 -12.79 3.15 -24.35
C ASN A 100 -13.60 3.93 -25.39
N LYS A 101 -13.00 4.22 -26.56
CA LYS A 101 -13.58 5.10 -27.59
C LYS A 101 -13.99 4.39 -28.89
N GLU A 102 -14.30 3.10 -28.80
CA GLU A 102 -15.06 2.36 -29.83
C GLU A 102 -16.48 2.08 -29.37
#